data_AF-A0A9E5A6S9-F1
#
_entry.id   AF-A0A9E5A6S9-F1
#
_cell.length_a   1.000
_cell.length_b   1.000
_cell.length_c   1.000
_cell.angle_alpha   90.00
_cell.angle_beta   90.00
_cell.angle_gamma   90.00
#
_symmetry.space_group_name_H-M   'P 1'
#
loop_
_entity.id
_entity.type
_entity.pdbx_description
1 polymer ?
#
loop_
_entity_poly.entity_id
_entity_poly.type
_entity_poly.pdbx_seq_one_letter_code
_entity_poly.pdbx_strand_id
1 'polypeptide(L)'
;MSAPLSLVVMLGGMDGGPLETLLRRALEASALDGIEAALATGRFERALLLADRVPSLPVPAGTIVDLDPPGTTFSYGGRLAGAVAAHGIERLLYLGGGSAPLLGREQFEALADGVAGDVAGGAPGEPVCVTNNFYSADLFALAPAALLARLDPAPGADNAVPRRLHEELGVAVSELPRSLATQLNLDSPVDLAALALAGSAGPRLGALLAGWAPPTERLASAARAFTDREAEVLVAGRVSSRSWQYLERETACRVRVLAEERGMGAAGRDSGGEARSLLGQLIAAVGPARFFRELLPELCDAAFIDTRPALVQLGLAPSRADRFASDLGLVGEIADRGLRTLTEEAAAASVPVVLGGHSLVAGVLMLLNDWAWGERERASGA
;
A
#
# COMPACT_ATOMS: atom_id res chain seq x y z
N MET A 1 25.98 -17.71 19.13
CA MET A 1 24.72 -17.81 18.38
C MET A 1 24.19 -16.39 18.24
N SER A 2 23.73 -15.99 17.05
CA SER A 2 23.12 -14.67 16.87
C SER A 2 21.81 -14.61 17.67
N ALA A 3 21.53 -13.48 18.34
CA ALA A 3 20.33 -13.29 19.17
C ALA A 3 19.05 -13.55 18.36
N PRO A 4 17.96 -14.11 18.87
CA PRO A 4 16.80 -14.45 18.04
C PRO A 4 16.14 -13.23 17.34
N LEU A 5 15.57 -13.45 16.15
CA LEU A 5 14.81 -12.43 15.41
C LEU A 5 13.33 -12.52 15.79
N SER A 6 12.72 -11.38 16.14
CA SER A 6 11.28 -11.27 16.39
C SER A 6 10.58 -10.51 15.25
N LEU A 7 9.41 -11.00 14.85
CA LEU A 7 8.50 -10.25 13.98
C LEU A 7 7.62 -9.34 14.85
N VAL A 8 7.44 -8.09 14.45
CA VAL A 8 6.52 -7.14 15.08
C VAL A 8 5.57 -6.59 14.03
N VAL A 9 4.27 -6.77 14.21
CA VAL A 9 3.23 -6.25 13.33
C VAL A 9 2.37 -5.26 14.08
N MET A 10 2.13 -4.08 13.50
CA MET A 10 1.21 -3.08 14.06
C MET A 10 -0.11 -3.04 13.30
N LEU A 11 -1.23 -3.18 14.01
CA LEU A 11 -2.57 -3.18 13.44
C LEU A 11 -3.53 -2.30 14.24
N GLY A 12 -3.99 -1.19 13.67
CA GLY A 12 -4.96 -0.32 14.33
C GLY A 12 -5.44 0.84 13.46
N GLY A 13 -6.33 1.67 14.03
CA GLY A 13 -6.65 2.99 13.46
C GLY A 13 -7.59 2.97 12.24
N MET A 14 -8.33 1.89 12.03
CA MET A 14 -9.34 1.76 10.97
C MET A 14 -10.70 1.43 11.57
N ASP A 15 -11.54 2.45 11.68
CA ASP A 15 -12.95 2.41 12.11
C ASP A 15 -13.77 3.29 11.17
N GLY A 16 -15.09 3.09 11.16
CA GLY A 16 -16.00 3.91 10.37
C GLY A 16 -17.17 3.10 9.83
N GLY A 17 -17.55 3.41 8.59
CA GLY A 17 -18.65 2.76 7.90
C GLY A 17 -18.33 1.34 7.42
N PRO A 18 -19.19 0.77 6.56
CA PRO A 18 -19.04 -0.59 6.05
C PRO A 18 -17.71 -0.83 5.33
N LEU A 19 -17.25 0.12 4.50
CA LEU A 19 -16.01 -0.01 3.74
C LEU A 19 -14.76 0.12 4.61
N GLU A 20 -14.77 1.00 5.62
CA GLU A 20 -13.69 1.06 6.61
C GLU A 20 -13.63 -0.22 7.46
N THR A 21 -14.80 -0.75 7.85
CA THR A 21 -14.88 -2.02 8.59
C THR A 21 -14.38 -3.20 7.74
N LEU A 22 -14.71 -3.23 6.45
CA LEU A 22 -14.18 -4.20 5.50
C LEU A 22 -12.65 -4.10 5.42
N LEU A 23 -12.13 -2.89 5.19
CA LEU A 23 -10.69 -2.67 5.12
C LEU A 23 -10.01 -3.09 6.42
N ARG A 24 -10.58 -2.76 7.59
CA ARG A 24 -10.05 -3.21 8.88
C ARG A 24 -9.93 -4.73 8.98
N ARG A 25 -10.96 -5.46 8.55
CA ARG A 25 -10.93 -6.93 8.54
C ARG A 25 -9.91 -7.48 7.55
N ALA A 26 -9.73 -6.83 6.40
CA ALA A 26 -8.71 -7.20 5.43
C ALA A 26 -7.28 -6.96 5.95
N LEU A 27 -7.03 -5.84 6.63
CA LEU A 27 -5.77 -5.56 7.32
C LEU A 27 -5.47 -6.60 8.39
N GLU A 28 -6.47 -7.01 9.18
CA GLU A 28 -6.31 -8.09 10.15
C GLU A 28 -5.96 -9.42 9.48
N ALA A 29 -6.70 -9.81 8.44
CA ALA A 29 -6.43 -11.03 7.70
C ALA A 29 -5.01 -11.04 7.09
N SER A 30 -4.62 -9.93 6.47
CA SER A 30 -3.27 -9.72 5.89
C SER A 30 -2.18 -9.84 6.94
N ALA A 31 -2.34 -9.16 8.09
CA ALA A 31 -1.39 -9.22 9.19
C ALA A 31 -1.18 -10.66 9.70
N LEU A 32 -2.27 -11.41 9.88
CA LEU A 32 -2.20 -12.79 10.37
C LEU A 32 -1.62 -13.76 9.33
N ASP A 33 -1.93 -13.57 8.04
CA ASP A 33 -1.32 -14.35 6.96
C ASP A 33 0.20 -14.07 6.87
N GLY A 34 0.62 -12.81 6.98
CA GLY A 34 2.04 -12.43 7.02
C GLY A 34 2.78 -13.00 8.23
N ILE A 35 2.15 -13.00 9.41
CA ILE A 35 2.71 -13.61 10.62
C ILE A 35 2.89 -15.11 10.44
N GLU A 36 1.88 -15.82 9.93
CA GLU A 36 1.96 -17.27 9.71
C GLU A 36 3.05 -17.61 8.68
N ALA A 37 3.12 -16.87 7.58
CA ALA A 37 4.15 -17.03 6.55
C ALA A 37 5.57 -16.81 7.11
N ALA A 38 5.76 -15.76 7.92
CA ALA A 38 7.03 -15.47 8.56
C ALA A 38 7.43 -16.58 9.55
N LEU A 39 6.55 -16.99 10.46
CA LEU A 39 6.84 -18.03 11.46
C LEU A 39 7.13 -19.38 10.78
N ALA A 40 6.45 -19.72 9.69
CA ALA A 40 6.69 -20.94 8.91
C ALA A 40 8.10 -21.00 8.30
N THR A 41 8.84 -19.88 8.21
CA THR A 41 10.25 -19.90 7.78
C THR A 41 11.18 -20.54 8.81
N GLY A 42 10.80 -20.56 10.09
CA GLY A 42 11.67 -20.98 11.20
C GLY A 42 12.79 -19.97 11.52
N ARG A 43 12.81 -18.81 10.87
CA ARG A 43 13.81 -17.74 11.11
C ARG A 43 13.43 -16.84 12.28
N PHE A 44 12.16 -16.83 12.66
CA PHE A 44 11.60 -15.98 13.71
C PHE A 44 11.31 -16.83 14.95
N GLU A 45 11.79 -16.39 16.10
CA GLU A 45 11.50 -17.04 17.38
C GLU A 45 10.02 -16.91 17.76
N ARG A 46 9.47 -15.72 17.49
CA ARG A 46 8.09 -15.34 17.82
C ARG A 46 7.63 -14.18 16.97
N ALA A 47 6.32 -13.94 17.00
CA ALA A 47 5.70 -12.72 16.48
C ALA A 47 5.02 -11.94 17.61
N LEU A 48 5.02 -10.62 17.48
CA LEU A 48 4.24 -9.71 18.32
C LEU A 48 3.24 -8.99 17.43
N LEU A 49 1.96 -9.09 17.75
CA LEU A 49 0.90 -8.31 17.13
C LEU A 49 0.49 -7.19 18.08
N LEU A 50 0.96 -5.98 17.79
CA LEU A 50 0.61 -4.77 18.52
C LEU A 50 -0.72 -4.25 17.94
N ALA A 51 -1.80 -4.30 18.72
CA ALA A 51 -3.14 -4.04 18.20
C ALA A 51 -3.99 -3.12 19.08
N ASP A 52 -4.83 -2.30 18.46
CA ASP A 52 -5.79 -1.42 19.15
C ASP A 52 -6.99 -2.19 19.75
N ARG A 53 -7.20 -3.45 19.35
CA ARG A 53 -8.27 -4.34 19.83
C ARG A 53 -7.91 -5.80 19.61
N VAL A 54 -8.65 -6.69 20.29
CA VAL A 54 -8.51 -8.14 20.15
C VAL A 54 -8.80 -8.54 18.69
N PRO A 55 -7.92 -9.33 18.03
CA PRO A 55 -8.17 -9.85 16.70
C PRO A 55 -9.46 -10.68 16.66
N SER A 56 -10.24 -10.50 15.61
CA SER A 56 -11.47 -11.28 15.37
C SER A 56 -11.21 -12.66 14.78
N LEU A 57 -10.08 -12.84 14.10
CA LEU A 57 -9.63 -14.08 13.47
C LEU A 57 -8.67 -14.87 14.38
N PRO A 58 -8.58 -16.20 14.21
CA PRO A 58 -7.62 -17.02 14.95
C PRO A 58 -6.18 -16.57 14.74
N VAL A 59 -5.50 -16.30 15.84
CA VAL A 59 -4.10 -15.85 15.87
C VAL A 59 -3.16 -17.06 15.74
N PRO A 60 -2.13 -17.01 14.86
CA PRO A 60 -1.15 -18.08 14.73
C PRO A 60 -0.43 -18.44 16.04
N ALA A 61 -0.06 -19.72 16.19
CA ALA A 61 0.74 -20.16 17.32
C ALA A 61 2.13 -19.50 17.30
N GLY A 62 2.66 -19.12 18.46
CA GLY A 62 3.92 -18.37 18.55
C GLY A 62 3.77 -16.85 18.38
N THR A 63 2.53 -16.36 18.30
CA THR A 63 2.23 -14.92 18.32
C THR A 63 1.76 -14.45 19.70
N ILE A 64 2.32 -13.34 20.15
CA ILE A 64 1.88 -12.62 21.35
C ILE A 64 1.03 -11.44 20.87
N VAL A 65 -0.23 -11.38 21.30
CA VAL A 65 -1.08 -10.20 21.09
C VAL A 65 -0.84 -9.23 22.23
N ASP A 66 -0.36 -8.04 21.90
CA ASP A 66 -0.10 -6.96 22.85
C ASP A 66 -1.02 -5.79 22.51
N LEU A 67 -1.99 -5.55 23.39
CA LEU A 67 -3.04 -4.54 23.15
C LEU A 67 -2.58 -3.15 23.58
N ASP A 68 -3.01 -2.15 22.83
CA ASP A 68 -2.76 -0.77 23.19
C ASP A 68 -3.36 -0.42 24.56
N PRO A 69 -2.64 0.33 25.42
CA PRO A 69 -3.16 0.72 26.72
C PRO A 69 -4.44 1.56 26.60
N PRO A 70 -5.51 1.21 27.34
CA PRO A 70 -6.77 1.93 27.25
C PRO A 70 -6.59 3.38 27.71
N GLY A 71 -7.27 4.32 27.02
CA GLY A 71 -7.29 5.73 27.39
C GLY A 71 -6.01 6.52 27.11
N THR A 72 -5.04 5.93 26.40
CA THR A 72 -3.83 6.64 25.95
C THR A 72 -3.96 7.08 24.49
N THR A 73 -3.42 8.26 24.17
CA THR A 73 -3.27 8.68 22.77
C THR A 73 -2.21 7.80 22.12
N PHE A 74 -2.55 7.17 20.99
CA PHE A 74 -1.61 6.33 20.26
C PHE A 74 -0.40 7.15 19.77
N SER A 75 0.79 6.60 19.95
CA SER A 75 2.05 7.11 19.43
C SER A 75 2.81 5.96 18.80
N TYR A 76 2.98 5.98 17.48
CA TYR A 76 3.66 4.93 16.73
C TYR A 76 5.05 4.63 17.30
N GLY A 77 5.93 5.63 17.34
CA GLY A 77 7.31 5.46 17.79
C GLY A 77 7.39 5.04 19.26
N GLY A 78 6.54 5.62 20.11
CA GLY A 78 6.48 5.26 21.53
C GLY A 78 6.00 3.82 21.74
N ARG A 79 4.98 3.40 21.00
CA ARG A 79 4.43 2.04 21.08
C ARG A 79 5.43 0.99 20.59
N LEU A 80 6.11 1.25 19.47
CA LEU A 80 7.09 0.32 18.91
C LEU A 80 8.33 0.19 19.81
N ALA A 81 8.92 1.32 20.23
CA ALA A 81 10.08 1.30 21.12
C ALA A 81 9.75 0.70 22.49
N GLY A 82 8.55 0.99 23.01
CA GLY A 82 8.05 0.41 24.26
C GLY A 82 7.90 -1.11 24.17
N ALA A 83 7.34 -1.64 23.09
CA ALA A 83 7.24 -3.09 22.87
C ALA A 83 8.62 -3.75 22.74
N VAL A 84 9.54 -3.13 22.00
CA VAL A 84 10.94 -3.61 21.89
C VAL A 84 11.58 -3.74 23.27
N ALA A 85 11.44 -2.73 24.14
CA ALA A 85 11.98 -2.76 25.50
C ALA A 85 11.26 -3.79 26.40
N ALA A 86 9.93 -3.79 26.42
CA ALA A 86 9.13 -4.63 27.31
C ALA A 86 9.30 -6.13 27.02
N HIS A 87 9.51 -6.49 25.75
CA HIS A 87 9.70 -7.87 25.34
C HIS A 87 11.16 -8.26 25.17
N GLY A 88 12.12 -7.34 25.32
CA GLY A 88 13.55 -7.62 25.17
C GLY A 88 13.94 -8.01 23.74
N ILE A 89 13.41 -7.30 22.74
CA ILE A 89 13.69 -7.58 21.33
C ILE A 89 15.06 -7.01 20.96
N GLU A 90 16.00 -7.88 20.58
CA GLU A 90 17.34 -7.45 20.13
C GLU A 90 17.40 -7.20 18.63
N ARG A 91 16.76 -8.08 17.83
CA ARG A 91 16.62 -7.95 16.38
C ARG A 91 15.15 -7.98 16.02
N LEU A 92 14.71 -7.04 15.19
CA LEU A 92 13.30 -6.89 14.82
C LEU A 92 13.12 -6.94 13.30
N LEU A 93 11.98 -7.47 12.85
CA LEU A 93 11.38 -7.17 11.56
C LEU A 93 10.01 -6.54 11.85
N TYR A 94 9.79 -5.31 11.39
CA TYR A 94 8.54 -4.58 11.55
C TYR A 94 7.73 -4.62 10.25
N LEU A 95 6.41 -4.84 10.40
CA LEU A 95 5.40 -4.68 9.35
C LEU A 95 4.24 -3.81 9.87
N GLY A 96 3.72 -2.93 9.03
CA GLY A 96 2.35 -2.43 9.19
C GLY A 96 1.34 -3.50 8.82
N GLY A 97 0.17 -3.55 9.45
CA GLY A 97 -0.83 -4.60 9.22
C GLY A 97 -1.38 -4.63 7.78
N GLY A 98 -1.25 -3.53 7.04
CA GLY A 98 -1.59 -3.44 5.62
C GLY A 98 -0.41 -3.46 4.67
N SER A 99 0.83 -3.58 5.17
CA SER A 99 1.99 -3.51 4.31
C SER A 99 2.31 -4.87 3.71
N ALA A 100 2.71 -4.83 2.44
CA ALA A 100 3.31 -5.96 1.72
C ALA A 100 2.50 -7.29 1.88
N PRO A 101 1.20 -7.31 1.53
CA PRO A 101 0.30 -8.47 1.76
C PRO A 101 0.69 -9.70 0.93
N LEU A 102 1.69 -9.58 0.07
CA LEU A 102 2.21 -10.60 -0.83
C LEU A 102 3.62 -11.07 -0.44
N LEU A 103 4.15 -10.68 0.73
CA LEU A 103 5.43 -11.23 1.19
C LEU A 103 5.33 -12.74 1.40
N GLY A 104 6.22 -13.46 0.73
CA GLY A 104 6.39 -14.90 0.88
C GLY A 104 7.64 -15.25 1.68
N ARG A 105 7.88 -16.56 1.78
CA ARG A 105 9.06 -17.15 2.44
C ARG A 105 10.38 -16.48 2.02
N GLU A 106 10.60 -16.33 0.71
CA GLU A 106 11.84 -15.79 0.15
C GLU A 106 12.12 -14.37 0.66
N GLN A 107 11.11 -13.49 0.67
CA GLN A 107 11.31 -12.11 1.13
C GLN A 107 11.52 -12.05 2.66
N PHE A 108 10.84 -12.90 3.43
CA PHE A 108 11.08 -13.00 4.88
C PHE A 108 12.48 -13.52 5.19
N GLU A 109 12.96 -14.53 4.46
CA GLU A 109 14.32 -15.05 4.58
C GLU A 109 15.35 -13.97 4.21
N ALA A 110 15.15 -13.24 3.10
CA ALA A 110 16.02 -12.13 2.70
C ALA A 110 16.10 -11.01 3.75
N LEU A 111 14.98 -10.64 4.37
CA LEU A 111 14.95 -9.67 5.47
C LEU A 111 15.71 -10.20 6.70
N ALA A 112 15.49 -11.46 7.06
CA ALA A 112 16.17 -12.10 8.19
C ALA A 112 17.68 -12.19 7.99
N ASP A 113 18.12 -12.55 6.79
CA ASP A 113 19.54 -12.65 6.43
C ASP A 113 20.21 -11.28 6.39
N GLY A 114 19.50 -10.26 5.89
CA GLY A 114 19.97 -8.89 5.85
C GLY A 114 20.31 -8.31 7.23
N VAL A 115 19.57 -8.68 8.28
CA VAL A 115 19.85 -8.25 9.67
C VAL A 115 20.61 -9.27 10.50
N ALA A 116 20.99 -10.41 9.92
CA ALA A 116 21.86 -11.39 10.57
C ALA A 116 23.34 -11.02 10.56
N GLY A 117 23.74 -10.03 9.75
CA GLY A 117 25.13 -9.58 9.64
C GLY A 117 25.97 -10.37 8.63
N ASP A 118 25.36 -11.31 7.89
CA ASP A 118 26.06 -12.14 6.90
C ASP A 118 26.05 -11.51 5.49
N VAL A 119 25.18 -10.53 5.22
CA VAL A 119 24.89 -10.05 3.85
C VAL A 119 24.79 -8.53 3.71
N ALA A 120 24.57 -7.78 4.79
CA ALA A 120 24.55 -6.32 4.71
C ALA A 120 25.97 -5.77 4.84
N GLY A 121 26.39 -4.88 3.94
CA GLY A 121 27.75 -4.34 3.85
C GLY A 121 28.27 -3.51 5.03
N GLY A 122 27.78 -3.73 6.25
CA GLY A 122 28.39 -3.30 7.51
C GLY A 122 29.30 -4.38 8.07
N ALA A 123 30.28 -3.99 8.88
CA ALA A 123 31.14 -4.95 9.57
C ALA A 123 30.32 -5.80 10.58
N PRO A 124 30.73 -7.04 10.89
CA PRO A 124 30.06 -7.85 11.90
C PRO A 124 29.88 -7.08 13.22
N GLY A 125 28.64 -6.92 13.67
CA GLY A 125 28.29 -6.18 14.89
C GLY A 125 27.94 -4.70 14.71
N GLU A 126 27.97 -4.17 13.48
CA GLU A 126 27.50 -2.81 13.20
C GLU A 126 25.97 -2.73 13.08
N PRO A 127 25.36 -1.58 13.46
CA PRO A 127 23.95 -1.34 13.24
C PRO A 127 23.53 -1.42 11.77
N VAL A 128 22.49 -2.21 11.49
CA VAL A 128 21.94 -2.39 10.15
C VAL A 128 20.43 -2.25 10.15
N CYS A 129 19.91 -1.63 9.09
CA CYS A 129 18.51 -1.58 8.74
C CYS A 129 18.30 -2.05 7.29
N VAL A 130 17.33 -2.93 7.06
CA VAL A 130 16.92 -3.35 5.72
C VAL A 130 15.46 -2.96 5.52
N THR A 131 15.13 -2.23 4.46
CA THR A 131 13.77 -1.68 4.24
C THR A 131 13.25 -1.96 2.83
N ASN A 132 11.93 -1.92 2.62
CA ASN A 132 11.36 -1.93 1.27
C ASN A 132 11.55 -0.60 0.52
N ASN A 133 11.70 0.50 1.26
CA ASN A 133 11.88 1.82 0.69
C ASN A 133 12.54 2.78 1.68
N PHE A 134 13.72 3.29 1.32
CA PHE A 134 14.49 4.22 2.14
C PHE A 134 13.73 5.49 2.51
N TYR A 135 12.94 6.05 1.57
CA TYR A 135 12.28 7.35 1.74
C TYR A 135 10.87 7.27 2.35
N SER A 136 10.27 6.08 2.35
CA SER A 136 8.89 5.87 2.81
C SER A 136 8.68 4.39 3.06
N ALA A 137 9.20 3.92 4.20
CA ALA A 137 9.11 2.52 4.57
C ALA A 137 7.69 2.11 4.96
N ASP A 138 7.31 0.88 4.61
CA ASP A 138 6.12 0.21 5.14
C ASP A 138 6.51 -1.08 5.91
N LEU A 139 7.78 -1.46 5.78
CA LEU A 139 8.43 -2.53 6.51
C LEU A 139 9.92 -2.26 6.64
N PHE A 140 10.50 -2.73 7.73
CA PHE A 140 11.95 -2.73 7.88
C PHE A 140 12.40 -3.77 8.90
N ALA A 141 13.58 -4.33 8.70
CA ALA A 141 14.30 -5.10 9.69
C ALA A 141 15.42 -4.25 10.30
N LEU A 142 15.66 -4.36 11.61
CA LEU A 142 16.63 -3.55 12.34
C LEU A 142 17.37 -4.37 13.40
N ALA A 143 18.69 -4.19 13.46
CA ALA A 143 19.54 -4.69 14.53
C ALA A 143 20.62 -3.64 14.88
N PRO A 144 20.82 -3.29 16.16
CA PRO A 144 19.99 -3.63 17.32
C PRO A 144 18.68 -2.80 17.35
N ALA A 145 17.57 -3.45 17.70
CA ALA A 145 16.23 -2.85 17.74
C ALA A 145 16.10 -1.69 18.74
N ALA A 146 16.91 -1.69 19.80
CA ALA A 146 16.94 -0.64 20.82
C ALA A 146 17.26 0.77 20.26
N LEU A 147 17.81 0.87 19.03
CA LEU A 147 18.06 2.15 18.37
C LEU A 147 16.79 2.95 18.10
N LEU A 148 15.62 2.31 18.01
CA LEU A 148 14.35 3.02 17.84
C LEU A 148 14.08 4.01 18.98
N ALA A 149 14.51 3.71 20.20
CA ALA A 149 14.35 4.58 21.36
C ALA A 149 15.28 5.81 21.32
N ARG A 150 16.24 5.86 20.39
CA ARG A 150 17.20 6.97 20.23
C ARG A 150 16.76 8.00 19.19
N LEU A 151 15.68 7.75 18.46
CA LEU A 151 15.11 8.70 17.50
C LEU A 151 14.32 9.77 18.26
N ASP A 152 14.73 11.04 18.15
CA ASP A 152 14.13 12.16 18.88
C ASP A 152 13.81 13.33 17.93
N PRO A 153 12.56 13.79 17.82
CA PRO A 153 11.35 13.25 18.47
C PRO A 153 11.05 11.82 18.03
N ALA A 154 10.27 11.09 18.84
CA ALA A 154 9.80 9.76 18.47
C ALA A 154 9.08 9.81 17.09
N PRO A 155 9.32 8.85 16.17
CA PRO A 155 8.66 8.84 14.87
C PRO A 155 7.13 8.81 14.99
N GLY A 156 6.45 9.61 14.18
CA GLY A 156 4.98 9.61 14.10
C GLY A 156 4.40 8.45 13.28
N ALA A 157 5.20 7.86 12.39
CA ALA A 157 4.87 6.72 11.54
C ALA A 157 6.16 5.96 11.15
N ASP A 158 6.01 4.80 10.54
CA ASP A 158 7.09 3.96 10.01
C ASP A 158 7.84 4.60 8.84
N ASN A 159 7.17 5.37 8.00
CA ASN A 159 7.69 5.84 6.72
C ASN A 159 9.08 6.48 6.78
N ALA A 160 9.35 7.27 7.82
CA ALA A 160 10.61 7.98 7.98
C ALA A 160 11.68 7.20 8.76
N VAL A 161 11.34 6.06 9.37
CA VAL A 161 12.22 5.37 10.33
C VAL A 161 13.57 4.99 9.72
N PRO A 162 13.66 4.29 8.57
CA PRO A 162 14.97 3.92 8.02
C PRO A 162 15.83 5.13 7.65
N ARG A 163 15.25 6.16 7.04
CA ARG A 163 15.97 7.40 6.72
C ARG A 163 16.51 8.07 7.98
N ARG A 164 15.69 8.19 9.03
CA ARG A 164 16.11 8.80 10.30
C ARG A 164 17.18 7.98 11.02
N LEU A 165 17.10 6.64 10.98
CA LEU A 165 18.16 5.77 11.51
C LEU A 165 19.49 6.04 10.80
N HIS A 166 19.48 6.24 9.49
CA HIS A 166 20.67 6.62 8.74
C HIS A 166 21.18 8.01 9.10
N GLU A 167 20.33 9.03 8.97
CA GLU A 167 20.69 10.44 9.09
C GLU A 167 21.07 10.85 10.53
N GLU A 168 20.37 10.32 11.53
CA GLU A 168 20.56 10.73 12.94
C GLU A 168 21.52 9.81 13.69
N LEU A 169 21.56 8.51 13.34
CA LEU A 169 22.30 7.50 14.11
C LEU A 169 23.40 6.80 13.29
N GLY A 170 23.57 7.14 12.01
CA GLY A 170 24.60 6.55 11.15
C GLY A 170 24.39 5.07 10.84
N VAL A 171 23.16 4.57 10.97
CA VAL A 171 22.84 3.16 10.69
C VAL A 171 23.04 2.87 9.20
N ALA A 172 23.68 1.75 8.87
CA ALA A 172 23.77 1.29 7.49
C ALA A 172 22.39 0.83 7.02
N VAL A 173 21.89 1.42 5.93
CA VAL A 173 20.57 1.08 5.39
C VAL A 173 20.70 0.51 3.99
N SER A 174 20.09 -0.65 3.77
CA SER A 174 19.93 -1.26 2.45
C SER A 174 18.45 -1.41 2.10
N GLU A 175 18.17 -1.47 0.80
CA GLU A 175 16.81 -1.67 0.30
C GLU A 175 16.65 -3.05 -0.31
N LEU A 176 15.50 -3.70 -0.05
CA LEU A 176 15.09 -4.86 -0.82
C LEU A 176 14.87 -4.46 -2.30
N PRO A 177 14.98 -5.43 -3.24
CA PRO A 177 14.46 -5.24 -4.59
C PRO A 177 13.00 -4.80 -4.52
N ARG A 178 12.68 -3.68 -5.15
CA ARG A 178 11.32 -3.13 -5.17
C ARG A 178 10.47 -3.91 -6.18
N SER A 179 9.99 -5.08 -5.75
CA SER A 179 9.05 -5.96 -6.46
C SER A 179 7.61 -5.72 -6.03
N LEU A 180 6.64 -6.27 -6.77
CA LEU A 180 5.22 -6.24 -6.37
C LEU A 180 5.01 -6.67 -4.92
N ALA A 181 5.68 -7.76 -4.50
CA ALA A 181 5.57 -8.30 -3.14
C ALA A 181 5.99 -7.30 -2.04
N THR A 182 6.95 -6.43 -2.34
CA THR A 182 7.51 -5.47 -1.36
C THR A 182 6.88 -4.07 -1.46
N GLN A 183 6.10 -3.80 -2.51
CA GLN A 183 5.57 -2.47 -2.81
C GLN A 183 4.03 -2.38 -2.74
N LEU A 184 3.30 -3.50 -2.82
CA LEU A 184 1.86 -3.47 -2.66
C LEU A 184 1.49 -3.20 -1.20
N ASN A 185 0.55 -2.30 -0.98
CA ASN A 185 -0.03 -1.99 0.34
C ASN A 185 -1.56 -2.01 0.24
N LEU A 186 -2.22 -2.20 1.38
CA LEU A 186 -3.67 -2.13 1.55
C LEU A 186 -4.07 -0.78 2.13
N ASP A 187 -4.30 0.21 1.26
CA ASP A 187 -4.66 1.58 1.64
C ASP A 187 -6.17 1.86 1.49
N SER A 188 -6.82 1.14 0.57
CA SER A 188 -8.20 1.38 0.16
C SER A 188 -8.87 0.12 -0.39
N PRO A 189 -10.20 0.08 -0.47
CA PRO A 189 -10.91 -1.08 -1.01
C PRO A 189 -10.61 -1.43 -2.47
N VAL A 190 -10.08 -0.49 -3.29
CA VAL A 190 -9.68 -0.84 -4.67
C VAL A 190 -8.48 -1.80 -4.68
N ASP A 191 -7.62 -1.73 -3.67
CA ASP A 191 -6.48 -2.63 -3.52
C ASP A 191 -6.97 -4.06 -3.25
N LEU A 192 -8.03 -4.17 -2.43
CA LEU A 192 -8.73 -5.42 -2.15
C LEU A 192 -9.43 -5.98 -3.39
N ALA A 193 -10.07 -5.13 -4.19
CA ALA A 193 -10.70 -5.54 -5.44
C ALA A 193 -9.66 -6.03 -6.47
N ALA A 194 -8.50 -5.38 -6.56
CA ALA A 194 -7.40 -5.82 -7.40
C ALA A 194 -6.81 -7.16 -6.95
N LEU A 195 -6.64 -7.38 -5.64
CA LEU A 195 -6.23 -8.68 -5.09
C LEU A 195 -7.25 -9.78 -5.34
N ALA A 196 -8.54 -9.47 -5.22
CA ALA A 196 -9.61 -10.42 -5.52
C ALA A 196 -9.61 -10.81 -7.00
N LEU A 197 -9.40 -9.85 -7.90
CA LEU A 197 -9.28 -10.09 -9.33
C LEU A 197 -8.06 -10.95 -9.68
N ALA A 198 -6.91 -10.65 -9.07
CA ALA A 198 -5.66 -11.36 -9.32
C ALA A 198 -5.63 -12.77 -8.71
N GLY A 199 -6.37 -13.01 -7.63
CA GLY A 199 -6.36 -14.29 -6.90
C GLY A 199 -5.07 -14.53 -6.11
N SER A 200 -4.30 -13.48 -5.78
CA SER A 200 -2.95 -13.59 -5.22
C SER A 200 -2.86 -13.43 -3.70
N ALA A 201 -3.99 -13.27 -3.01
CA ALA A 201 -4.01 -13.02 -1.57
C ALA A 201 -3.66 -14.27 -0.72
N GLY A 202 -3.13 -14.04 0.50
CA GLY A 202 -2.95 -15.09 1.51
C GLY A 202 -4.26 -15.77 1.92
N PRO A 203 -4.22 -16.92 2.63
CA PRO A 203 -5.42 -17.75 2.86
C PRO A 203 -6.58 -17.03 3.56
N ARG A 204 -6.33 -16.26 4.62
CA ARG A 204 -7.39 -15.54 5.35
C ARG A 204 -7.89 -14.37 4.54
N LEU A 205 -6.99 -13.61 3.93
CA LEU A 205 -7.37 -12.47 3.10
C LEU A 205 -8.16 -12.94 1.88
N GLY A 206 -7.72 -13.99 1.20
CA GLY A 206 -8.40 -14.61 0.08
C GLY A 206 -9.80 -15.12 0.44
N ALA A 207 -9.98 -15.75 1.60
CA ALA A 207 -11.30 -16.16 2.09
C ALA A 207 -12.23 -14.96 2.35
N LEU A 208 -11.70 -13.88 2.93
CA LEU A 208 -12.45 -12.64 3.12
C LEU A 208 -12.87 -12.01 1.77
N LEU A 209 -11.95 -11.95 0.80
CA LEU A 209 -12.21 -11.39 -0.52
C LEU A 209 -13.23 -12.22 -1.30
N ALA A 210 -13.13 -13.55 -1.23
CA ALA A 210 -14.11 -14.45 -1.83
C ALA A 210 -15.51 -14.27 -1.23
N GLY A 211 -15.61 -14.06 0.08
CA GLY A 211 -16.88 -13.77 0.74
C GLY A 211 -17.46 -12.38 0.45
N TRP A 212 -16.60 -11.38 0.21
CA TRP A 212 -17.02 -10.02 -0.14
C TRP A 212 -17.46 -9.91 -1.61
N ALA A 213 -16.79 -10.63 -2.52
CA ALA A 213 -17.05 -10.64 -3.96
C ALA A 213 -17.12 -9.21 -4.57
N PRO A 214 -16.01 -8.47 -4.59
CA PRO A 214 -16.01 -7.10 -5.09
C PRO A 214 -16.35 -6.97 -6.58
N PRO A 215 -16.83 -5.79 -7.01
CA PRO A 215 -16.93 -5.47 -8.43
C PRO A 215 -15.53 -5.34 -9.05
N THR A 216 -15.18 -6.25 -9.94
CA THR A 216 -13.85 -6.30 -10.59
C THR A 216 -13.90 -6.08 -12.10
N GLU A 217 -15.08 -5.95 -12.69
CA GLU A 217 -15.29 -5.90 -14.14
C GLU A 217 -14.56 -4.71 -14.77
N ARG A 218 -14.64 -3.54 -14.12
CA ARG A 218 -13.98 -2.31 -14.61
C ARG A 218 -12.47 -2.40 -14.50
N LEU A 219 -11.96 -2.94 -13.38
CA LEU A 219 -10.53 -3.20 -13.18
C LEU A 219 -10.01 -4.15 -14.26
N ALA A 220 -10.71 -5.26 -14.48
CA ALA A 220 -10.36 -6.25 -15.50
C ALA A 220 -10.39 -5.66 -16.91
N SER A 221 -11.41 -4.87 -17.23
CA SER A 221 -11.53 -4.20 -18.54
C SER A 221 -10.39 -3.22 -18.79
N ALA A 222 -10.04 -2.38 -17.79
CA ALA A 222 -8.94 -1.43 -17.92
C ALA A 222 -7.58 -2.14 -18.01
N ALA A 223 -7.34 -3.14 -17.15
CA ALA A 223 -6.05 -3.82 -17.05
C ALA A 223 -5.69 -4.63 -18.31
N ARG A 224 -6.67 -5.17 -19.03
CA ARG A 224 -6.43 -5.87 -20.32
C ARG A 224 -5.72 -4.99 -21.34
N ALA A 225 -5.93 -3.67 -21.30
CA ALA A 225 -5.27 -2.72 -22.18
C ALA A 225 -3.74 -2.77 -22.02
N PHE A 226 -3.20 -3.10 -20.84
CA PHE A 226 -1.74 -3.21 -20.64
C PHE A 226 -1.06 -4.21 -21.58
N THR A 227 -1.80 -5.22 -22.05
CA THR A 227 -1.25 -6.26 -22.92
C THR A 227 -1.54 -6.02 -24.41
N ASP A 228 -2.32 -5.00 -24.76
CA ASP A 228 -2.61 -4.66 -26.14
C ASP A 228 -1.59 -3.66 -26.70
N ARG A 229 -0.94 -3.99 -27.82
CA ARG A 229 0.10 -3.15 -28.45
C ARG A 229 -0.47 -1.91 -29.14
N GLU A 230 -1.74 -1.95 -29.51
CA GLU A 230 -2.40 -0.84 -30.20
C GLU A 230 -3.08 0.13 -29.22
N ALA A 231 -3.24 -0.26 -27.96
CA ALA A 231 -3.89 0.56 -26.94
C ALA A 231 -2.99 1.68 -26.39
N GLU A 232 -3.63 2.78 -25.97
CA GLU A 232 -3.06 3.81 -25.11
C GLU A 232 -3.69 3.78 -23.70
N VAL A 233 -2.86 3.76 -22.66
CA VAL A 233 -3.31 3.82 -21.26
C VAL A 233 -2.85 5.10 -20.60
N LEU A 234 -3.78 5.86 -20.01
CA LEU A 234 -3.45 7.01 -19.17
C LEU A 234 -3.26 6.57 -17.72
N VAL A 235 -2.14 6.97 -17.12
CA VAL A 235 -1.90 6.86 -15.67
C VAL A 235 -1.66 8.26 -15.10
N ALA A 236 -2.52 8.70 -14.19
CA ALA A 236 -2.53 10.07 -13.69
C ALA A 236 -2.58 10.17 -12.15
N GLY A 237 -1.95 11.21 -11.59
CA GLY A 237 -1.94 11.52 -10.16
C GLY A 237 -0.54 11.37 -9.55
N ARG A 238 -0.41 10.81 -8.34
CA ARG A 238 0.88 10.70 -7.63
C ARG A 238 1.76 9.54 -8.15
N VAL A 239 1.95 9.51 -9.47
CA VAL A 239 2.79 8.51 -10.16
C VAL A 239 4.25 8.76 -9.81
N SER A 240 4.97 7.69 -9.44
CA SER A 240 6.42 7.76 -9.21
C SER A 240 7.19 7.52 -10.50
N SER A 241 8.43 8.02 -10.57
CA SER A 241 9.33 7.71 -11.69
C SER A 241 9.55 6.20 -11.85
N ARG A 242 9.46 5.43 -10.75
CA ARG A 242 9.52 3.97 -10.84
C ARG A 242 8.27 3.36 -11.44
N SER A 243 7.09 3.78 -10.99
CA SER A 243 5.83 3.27 -11.55
C SER A 243 5.84 3.45 -13.07
N TRP A 244 6.32 4.60 -13.53
CA TRP A 244 6.52 4.85 -14.96
C TRP A 244 7.56 3.92 -15.60
N GLN A 245 8.76 3.79 -15.03
CA GLN A 245 9.79 2.88 -15.55
C GLN A 245 9.33 1.42 -15.63
N TYR A 246 8.53 0.96 -14.66
CA TYR A 246 7.90 -0.36 -14.70
C TYR A 246 6.96 -0.47 -15.90
N LEU A 247 6.06 0.50 -16.08
CA LEU A 247 5.09 0.46 -17.17
C LEU A 247 5.74 0.44 -18.56
N GLU A 248 6.79 1.24 -18.76
CA GLU A 248 7.55 1.24 -20.03
C GLU A 248 8.23 -0.10 -20.33
N ARG A 249 8.54 -0.90 -19.30
CA ARG A 249 9.24 -2.18 -19.45
C ARG A 249 8.30 -3.37 -19.52
N GLU A 250 7.25 -3.35 -18.72
CA GLU A 250 6.44 -4.53 -18.41
C GLU A 250 5.05 -4.51 -19.08
N THR A 251 4.68 -3.42 -19.78
CA THR A 251 3.44 -3.36 -20.56
C THR A 251 3.72 -3.41 -22.06
N ALA A 252 2.73 -3.86 -22.83
CA ALA A 252 2.77 -3.85 -24.29
C ALA A 252 2.15 -2.58 -24.91
N CYS A 253 1.25 -1.92 -24.19
CA CYS A 253 0.56 -0.71 -24.65
C CYS A 253 1.45 0.52 -24.62
N ARG A 254 1.01 1.58 -25.30
CA ARG A 254 1.57 2.92 -25.13
C ARG A 254 1.04 3.52 -23.82
N VAL A 255 1.90 4.16 -23.05
CA VAL A 255 1.53 4.72 -21.74
C VAL A 255 1.66 6.23 -21.78
N ARG A 256 0.60 6.93 -21.38
CA ARG A 256 0.60 8.37 -21.11
C ARG A 256 0.65 8.56 -19.59
N VAL A 257 1.62 9.34 -19.11
CA VAL A 257 1.76 9.61 -17.68
C VAL A 257 1.55 11.09 -17.38
N LEU A 258 0.64 11.37 -16.44
CA LEU A 258 0.55 12.66 -15.76
C LEU A 258 0.97 12.47 -14.30
N ALA A 259 2.24 12.74 -14.02
CA ALA A 259 2.79 12.66 -12.67
C ALA A 259 2.71 14.03 -11.97
N GLU A 260 1.99 14.09 -10.86
CA GLU A 260 1.78 15.31 -10.08
C GLU A 260 1.75 15.02 -8.57
N GLU A 261 2.15 16.01 -7.76
CA GLU A 261 1.94 15.98 -6.30
C GLU A 261 2.50 14.74 -5.56
N ARG A 262 3.52 14.07 -6.11
CA ARG A 262 4.20 12.96 -5.42
C ARG A 262 4.83 13.50 -4.13
N GLY A 263 4.44 12.92 -3.00
CA GLY A 263 4.92 13.34 -1.67
C GLY A 263 4.07 14.44 -1.03
N MET A 264 2.93 14.82 -1.61
CA MET A 264 2.06 15.87 -1.06
C MET A 264 1.66 15.68 0.41
N GLY A 265 1.42 14.43 0.83
CA GLY A 265 1.03 14.12 2.21
C GLY A 265 2.19 14.36 3.20
N ALA A 266 3.41 13.97 2.81
CA ALA A 266 4.61 14.25 3.60
C ALA A 266 4.90 15.76 3.70
N ALA A 267 4.50 16.53 2.69
CA ALA A 267 4.60 17.99 2.67
C ALA A 267 3.39 18.70 3.32
N GLY A 268 2.38 17.97 3.80
CA GLY A 268 1.13 18.53 4.36
C GLY A 268 0.23 19.26 3.35
N ARG A 269 0.52 19.18 2.05
CA ARG A 269 -0.16 19.94 0.99
C ARG A 269 -1.56 19.43 0.67
N ASP A 270 -1.88 18.20 1.07
CA ASP A 270 -3.25 17.68 1.10
C ASP A 270 -4.08 18.37 2.17
N SER A 271 -3.63 18.33 3.42
CA SER A 271 -4.33 18.93 4.57
C SER A 271 -4.40 20.46 4.49
N GLY A 272 -3.40 21.10 3.91
CA GLY A 272 -3.34 22.55 3.73
C GLY A 272 -4.12 23.08 2.53
N GLY A 273 -4.66 22.23 1.65
CA GLY A 273 -5.34 22.68 0.43
C GLY A 273 -4.39 23.28 -0.64
N GLU A 274 -3.09 22.97 -0.54
CA GLU A 274 -2.03 23.62 -1.32
C GLU A 274 -1.60 22.81 -2.55
N ALA A 275 -2.09 21.58 -2.69
CA ALA A 275 -1.82 20.76 -3.86
C ALA A 275 -2.27 21.49 -5.14
N ARG A 276 -1.52 21.30 -6.22
CA ARG A 276 -1.85 21.81 -7.55
C ARG A 276 -1.88 20.65 -8.52
N SER A 277 -3.05 20.41 -9.10
CA SER A 277 -3.28 19.32 -10.05
C SER A 277 -3.63 19.90 -11.41
N LEU A 278 -2.90 19.48 -12.45
CA LEU A 278 -3.24 19.86 -13.82
C LEU A 278 -4.55 19.19 -14.23
N LEU A 279 -4.74 17.93 -13.83
CA LEU A 279 -5.99 17.20 -14.04
C LEU A 279 -7.18 17.93 -13.39
N GLY A 280 -7.03 18.33 -12.13
CA GLY A 280 -8.05 19.09 -11.40
C GLY A 280 -8.34 20.45 -12.04
N GLN A 281 -7.33 21.16 -12.53
CA GLN A 281 -7.51 22.43 -13.26
C GLN A 281 -8.27 22.23 -14.58
N LEU A 282 -7.96 21.18 -15.33
CA LEU A 282 -8.66 20.86 -16.58
C LEU A 282 -10.12 20.51 -16.30
N ILE A 283 -10.38 19.65 -15.32
CA ILE A 283 -11.75 19.29 -14.89
C ILE A 283 -12.52 20.55 -14.46
N ALA A 284 -11.90 21.46 -13.71
CA ALA A 284 -12.53 22.72 -13.31
C ALA A 284 -12.85 23.61 -14.53
N ALA A 285 -11.99 23.63 -15.55
CA ALA A 285 -12.15 24.47 -16.72
C ALA A 285 -13.24 23.97 -17.69
N VAL A 286 -13.35 22.66 -17.90
CA VAL A 286 -14.28 22.09 -18.92
C VAL A 286 -15.50 21.38 -18.32
N GLY A 287 -15.48 21.12 -17.02
CA GLY A 287 -16.49 20.32 -16.32
C GLY A 287 -16.23 18.81 -16.39
N PRO A 288 -16.68 18.04 -15.37
CA PRO A 288 -16.39 16.62 -15.26
C PRO A 288 -16.97 15.79 -16.42
N ALA A 289 -18.17 16.12 -16.88
CA ALA A 289 -18.82 15.39 -17.96
C ALA A 289 -18.04 15.48 -19.27
N ARG A 290 -17.66 16.69 -19.70
CA ARG A 290 -16.85 16.88 -20.91
C ARG A 290 -15.46 16.25 -20.76
N PHE A 291 -14.84 16.37 -19.59
CA PHE A 291 -13.54 15.75 -19.35
C PHE A 291 -13.61 14.22 -19.53
N PHE A 292 -14.50 13.52 -18.82
CA PHE A 292 -14.54 12.06 -18.82
C PHE A 292 -15.20 11.45 -20.07
N ARG A 293 -16.22 12.09 -20.64
CA ARG A 293 -16.98 11.51 -21.76
C ARG A 293 -16.47 11.88 -23.14
N GLU A 294 -15.74 12.99 -23.27
CA GLU A 294 -15.26 13.49 -24.57
C GLU A 294 -13.73 13.52 -24.61
N LEU A 295 -13.08 14.28 -23.72
CA LEU A 295 -11.64 14.53 -23.84
C LEU A 295 -10.78 13.32 -23.46
N LEU A 296 -11.15 12.60 -22.39
CA LEU A 296 -10.37 11.45 -21.93
C LEU A 296 -10.37 10.29 -22.97
N PRO A 297 -11.51 9.90 -23.57
CA PRO A 297 -11.54 8.88 -24.63
C PRO A 297 -10.76 9.25 -25.90
N GLU A 298 -10.50 10.53 -26.17
CA GLU A 298 -9.63 10.95 -27.28
C GLU A 298 -8.14 10.69 -27.00
N LEU A 299 -7.76 10.49 -25.73
CA LEU A 299 -6.37 10.38 -25.29
C LEU A 299 -5.95 8.95 -24.96
N CYS A 300 -6.87 8.07 -24.60
CA CYS A 300 -6.56 6.73 -24.15
C CYS A 300 -7.75 5.76 -24.27
N ASP A 301 -7.44 4.47 -24.31
CA ASP A 301 -8.37 3.34 -24.31
C ASP A 301 -8.67 2.83 -22.90
N ALA A 302 -7.88 3.23 -21.90
CA ALA A 302 -8.14 3.00 -20.48
C ALA A 302 -7.45 4.06 -19.61
N ALA A 303 -7.96 4.31 -18.40
CA ALA A 303 -7.37 5.27 -17.47
C ALA A 303 -7.31 4.75 -16.02
N PHE A 304 -6.17 4.98 -15.37
CA PHE A 304 -5.95 4.75 -13.94
C PHE A 304 -5.60 6.08 -13.28
N ILE A 305 -6.49 6.57 -12.41
CA ILE A 305 -6.42 7.93 -11.88
C ILE A 305 -6.41 7.90 -10.35
N ASP A 306 -5.27 8.27 -9.77
CA ASP A 306 -5.18 8.67 -8.37
C ASP A 306 -5.82 10.05 -8.22
N THR A 307 -7.03 10.09 -7.68
CA THR A 307 -7.87 11.30 -7.68
C THR A 307 -7.46 12.33 -6.63
N ARG A 308 -6.61 11.96 -5.66
CA ARG A 308 -6.39 12.80 -4.47
C ARG A 308 -5.84 14.20 -4.77
N PRO A 309 -4.86 14.38 -5.68
CA PRO A 309 -4.41 15.72 -6.08
C PRO A 309 -5.52 16.56 -6.70
N ALA A 310 -6.33 15.96 -7.58
CA ALA A 310 -7.42 16.65 -8.25
C ALA A 310 -8.52 17.09 -7.28
N LEU A 311 -8.86 16.26 -6.28
CA LEU A 311 -9.83 16.63 -5.24
C LEU A 311 -9.39 17.86 -4.46
N VAL A 312 -8.12 17.92 -4.05
CA VAL A 312 -7.57 19.09 -3.35
C VAL A 312 -7.62 20.33 -4.24
N GLN A 313 -7.21 20.21 -5.51
CA GLN A 313 -7.26 21.31 -6.48
C GLN A 313 -8.69 21.84 -6.72
N LEU A 314 -9.69 20.98 -6.64
CA LEU A 314 -11.10 21.33 -6.80
C LEU A 314 -11.73 21.88 -5.51
N GLY A 315 -10.97 21.94 -4.41
CA GLY A 315 -11.48 22.36 -3.10
C GLY A 315 -12.45 21.36 -2.48
N LEU A 316 -12.40 20.09 -2.91
CA LEU A 316 -13.24 19.02 -2.39
C LEU A 316 -12.55 18.35 -1.19
N ALA A 317 -13.31 18.18 -0.10
CA ALA A 317 -12.84 17.51 1.11
C ALA A 317 -13.75 16.32 1.47
N PRO A 318 -13.94 15.35 0.55
CA PRO A 318 -14.82 14.21 0.79
C PRO A 318 -14.30 13.38 1.96
N SER A 319 -15.21 12.71 2.67
CA SER A 319 -14.85 11.83 3.78
C SER A 319 -14.04 10.61 3.31
N ARG A 320 -13.46 9.85 4.25
CA ARG A 320 -12.80 8.57 3.91
C ARG A 320 -13.80 7.61 3.26
N ALA A 321 -14.99 7.47 3.84
CA ALA A 321 -16.09 6.67 3.31
C ALA A 321 -16.42 7.04 1.86
N ASP A 322 -16.58 8.34 1.57
CA ASP A 322 -16.88 8.83 0.23
C ASP A 322 -15.77 8.50 -0.77
N ARG A 323 -14.49 8.66 -0.37
CA ARG A 323 -13.34 8.31 -1.20
C ARG A 323 -13.31 6.81 -1.49
N PHE A 324 -13.51 5.96 -0.48
CA PHE A 324 -13.57 4.51 -0.64
C PHE A 324 -14.72 4.07 -1.55
N ALA A 325 -15.90 4.67 -1.41
CA ALA A 325 -17.02 4.43 -2.29
C ALA A 325 -16.71 4.86 -3.74
N SER A 326 -16.08 6.03 -3.93
CA SER A 326 -15.65 6.49 -5.26
C SER A 326 -14.63 5.57 -5.91
N ASP A 327 -13.63 5.09 -5.15
CA ASP A 327 -12.59 4.20 -5.68
C ASP A 327 -13.19 2.87 -6.19
N LEU A 328 -14.30 2.42 -5.60
CA LEU A 328 -15.07 1.24 -6.04
C LEU A 328 -16.15 1.56 -7.08
N GLY A 329 -16.38 2.83 -7.41
CA GLY A 329 -17.47 3.25 -8.31
C GLY A 329 -18.88 3.13 -7.71
N LEU A 330 -19.01 3.06 -6.38
CA LEU A 330 -20.28 2.94 -5.65
C LEU A 330 -20.95 4.31 -5.50
N VAL A 331 -21.39 4.89 -6.61
CA VAL A 331 -21.99 6.24 -6.69
C VAL A 331 -23.06 6.51 -5.62
N GLY A 332 -23.95 5.53 -5.39
CA GLY A 332 -25.06 5.65 -4.44
C GLY A 332 -24.64 5.85 -2.99
N GLU A 333 -23.41 5.45 -2.64
CA GLU A 333 -22.85 5.50 -1.29
C GLU A 333 -22.06 6.79 -1.02
N ILE A 334 -21.91 7.68 -2.02
CA ILE A 334 -21.08 8.89 -1.91
C ILE A 334 -21.97 10.07 -1.48
N ALA A 335 -21.73 10.63 -0.29
CA ALA A 335 -22.44 11.79 0.24
C ALA A 335 -21.97 13.12 -0.37
N ASP A 336 -20.66 13.28 -0.58
CA ASP A 336 -20.09 14.47 -1.21
C ASP A 336 -20.55 14.61 -2.66
N ARG A 337 -21.26 15.71 -2.97
CA ARG A 337 -21.88 15.92 -4.30
C ARG A 337 -20.84 16.09 -5.41
N GLY A 338 -19.72 16.74 -5.11
CA GLY A 338 -18.66 17.00 -6.08
C GLY A 338 -17.97 15.70 -6.47
N LEU A 339 -17.58 14.90 -5.47
CA LEU A 339 -17.02 13.58 -5.70
C LEU A 339 -18.03 12.65 -6.38
N ARG A 340 -19.29 12.64 -5.96
CA ARG A 340 -20.34 11.82 -6.60
C ARG A 340 -20.43 12.11 -8.09
N THR A 341 -20.47 13.40 -8.46
CA THR A 341 -20.50 13.83 -9.87
C THR A 341 -19.25 13.32 -10.60
N LEU A 342 -18.05 13.49 -10.03
CA LEU A 342 -16.82 12.98 -10.65
C LEU A 342 -16.86 11.46 -10.89
N THR A 343 -17.32 10.69 -9.89
CA THR A 343 -17.43 9.23 -10.00
C THR A 343 -18.46 8.81 -11.02
N GLU A 344 -19.62 9.47 -11.07
CA GLU A 344 -20.68 9.23 -12.07
C GLU A 344 -20.15 9.46 -13.49
N GLU A 345 -19.48 10.59 -13.70
CA GLU A 345 -18.96 10.96 -15.02
C GLU A 345 -17.81 10.03 -15.47
N ALA A 346 -16.93 9.64 -14.54
CA ALA A 346 -15.90 8.63 -14.83
C ALA A 346 -16.50 7.26 -15.17
N ALA A 347 -17.56 6.85 -14.47
CA ALA A 347 -18.25 5.59 -14.73
C ALA A 347 -19.02 5.59 -16.06
N ALA A 348 -19.43 6.77 -16.54
CA ALA A 348 -20.16 6.96 -17.79
C ALA A 348 -19.25 7.16 -19.02
N ALA A 349 -17.93 7.19 -18.84
CA ALA A 349 -16.97 7.28 -19.94
C ALA A 349 -17.09 6.07 -20.88
N SER A 350 -16.82 6.28 -22.18
CA SER A 350 -16.82 5.21 -23.18
C SER A 350 -15.62 4.25 -23.06
N VAL A 351 -14.58 4.68 -22.35
CA VAL A 351 -13.39 3.89 -22.01
C VAL A 351 -13.39 3.56 -20.52
N PRO A 352 -12.85 2.41 -20.09
CA PRO A 352 -12.80 2.05 -18.68
C PRO A 352 -11.89 3.00 -17.88
N VAL A 353 -12.47 3.66 -16.86
CA VAL A 353 -11.77 4.56 -15.94
C VAL A 353 -11.78 4.00 -14.52
N VAL A 354 -10.59 3.71 -13.99
CA VAL A 354 -10.40 3.26 -12.61
C VAL A 354 -9.95 4.45 -11.76
N LEU A 355 -10.71 4.77 -10.73
CA LEU A 355 -10.39 5.81 -9.76
C LEU A 355 -9.78 5.18 -8.50
N GLY A 356 -8.86 5.88 -7.84
CA GLY A 356 -8.23 5.36 -6.63
C GLY A 356 -7.39 6.37 -5.87
N GLY A 357 -6.62 5.84 -4.92
CA GLY A 357 -5.54 6.54 -4.23
C GLY A 357 -4.16 6.27 -4.83
N HIS A 358 -3.11 6.50 -4.04
CA HIS A 358 -1.73 6.33 -4.49
C HIS A 358 -1.40 4.87 -4.85
N SER A 359 -1.91 3.92 -4.07
CA SER A 359 -1.74 2.48 -4.28
C SER A 359 -2.13 2.05 -5.69
N LEU A 360 -3.21 2.65 -6.24
CA LEU A 360 -3.70 2.41 -7.60
C LEU A 360 -2.62 2.66 -8.65
N VAL A 361 -1.86 3.75 -8.51
CA VAL A 361 -0.79 4.17 -9.44
C VAL A 361 0.61 3.72 -8.99
N ALA A 362 0.65 2.75 -8.10
CA ALA A 362 1.85 2.12 -7.56
C ALA A 362 1.71 0.58 -7.64
N GLY A 363 1.70 -0.11 -6.50
CA GLY A 363 1.69 -1.58 -6.45
C GLY A 363 0.48 -2.24 -7.10
N VAL A 364 -0.71 -1.64 -7.03
CA VAL A 364 -1.92 -2.20 -7.65
C VAL A 364 -1.78 -2.26 -9.17
N LEU A 365 -1.16 -1.24 -9.78
CA LEU A 365 -0.96 -1.18 -11.22
C LEU A 365 -0.05 -2.32 -11.70
N MET A 366 0.98 -2.65 -10.90
CA MET A 366 1.85 -3.81 -11.16
C MET A 366 1.07 -5.13 -11.04
N LEU A 367 0.26 -5.29 -9.99
CA LEU A 367 -0.57 -6.47 -9.78
C LEU A 367 -1.54 -6.71 -10.96
N LEU A 368 -2.18 -5.64 -11.42
CA LEU A 368 -3.12 -5.70 -12.54
C LEU A 368 -2.44 -6.03 -13.87
N ASN A 369 -1.22 -5.55 -14.09
CA ASN A 369 -0.43 -5.91 -15.26
C ASN A 369 -0.04 -7.39 -15.25
N ASP A 370 0.45 -7.90 -14.12
CA ASP A 370 0.79 -9.33 -13.96
C ASP A 370 -0.45 -10.22 -14.20
N TRP A 371 -1.60 -9.82 -13.66
CA TRP A 371 -2.88 -10.49 -13.92
C TRP A 371 -3.25 -10.47 -15.42
N ALA A 372 -3.14 -9.32 -16.08
CA ALA A 372 -3.52 -9.17 -17.49
C ALA A 372 -2.64 -10.02 -18.41
N TRP A 373 -1.34 -10.12 -18.14
CA TRP A 373 -0.43 -11.02 -18.86
C TRP A 373 -0.81 -12.48 -18.64
N GLY A 374 -1.06 -12.89 -17.39
CA GLY A 374 -1.49 -14.25 -17.09
C GLY A 374 -2.82 -14.64 -17.77
N GLU A 375 -3.77 -13.70 -17.86
CA GLU A 375 -5.02 -13.92 -18.63
C GLU A 375 -4.76 -14.09 -20.12
N ARG A 376 -3.88 -13.28 -20.69
CA ARG A 376 -3.52 -13.36 -22.12
C ARG A 376 -2.84 -14.68 -22.45
N GLU A 377 -1.91 -15.13 -21.60
CA GLU A 377 -1.21 -16.41 -21.77
C GLU A 377 -2.20 -17.58 -21.76
N ARG A 378 -3.10 -17.61 -20.76
CA ARG A 378 -4.20 -18.59 -20.68
C ARG A 378 -5.09 -18.58 -21.93
N ALA A 379 -5.44 -17.41 -22.43
CA ALA A 379 -6.26 -17.27 -23.63
C ALA A 379 -5.53 -17.74 -24.91
N SER A 380 -4.20 -17.61 -24.95
CA SER A 380 -3.37 -18.09 -26.06
C SER A 380 -3.07 -19.59 -26.03
N GLY A 381 -3.47 -20.31 -24.96
CA GLY A 381 -3.21 -21.74 -24.79
C GLY A 381 -1.74 -22.09 -24.57
N ALA A 382 -0.96 -21.12 -24.06
CA ALA A 382 0.44 -21.27 -23.69
C ALA A 382 0.60 -21.75 -22.24
#